data_AF-A0A9D6ZQC9-F1
#
_entry.id   AF-A0A9D6ZQC9-F1
#
_cell.length_a   1.000
_cell.length_b   1.000
_cell.length_c   1.000
_cell.angle_alpha   90.00
_cell.angle_beta   90.00
_cell.angle_gamma   90.00
#
_symmetry.space_group_name_H-M   'P 1'
#
loop_
_entity.id
_entity.type
_entity.pdbx_description
1 polymer ?
#
loop_
_entity_poly.entity_id
_entity_poly.type
_entity_poly.pdbx_seq_one_letter_code
_entity_poly.pdbx_strand_id
1 'polypeptide(L)' 'MTFEYMEKMVMYKETKEGLVSDMEWLHQAGEDGWEAVAATPLIAPNRDGIAYGTVGLHVILKRQKKVL' A
#
# COMPACT_ATOMS: atom_id res chain seq x y z
N MET A 1 8.48 21.85 -2.08
CA MET A 1 7.75 21.03 -1.11
C MET A 1 8.43 19.69 -1.09
N THR A 2 9.04 19.31 0.03
CA THR A 2 9.66 18.00 0.20
C THR A 2 8.61 17.10 0.83
N PHE A 3 8.27 15.99 0.16
CA PHE A 3 7.39 14.97 0.71
C PHE A 3 8.24 13.93 1.43
N GLU A 4 7.82 13.56 2.64
CA GLU A 4 8.27 12.32 3.25
C GLU A 4 7.43 11.18 2.68
N TYR A 5 8.04 10.03 2.41
CA TYR A 5 7.36 8.84 1.92
C TYR A 5 7.70 7.63 2.79
N MET A 6 6.73 6.72 2.92
CA MET A 6 6.90 5.41 3.53
C MET A 6 6.21 4.38 2.65
N GLU A 7 6.81 3.20 2.54
CA GLU A 7 6.24 2.09 1.79
C GLU A 7 6.12 0.84 2.66
N LYS A 8 5.12 0.02 2.35
CA LYS A 8 4.87 -1.25 3.02
C LYS A 8 4.52 -2.30 1.98
N MET A 9 5.35 -3.34 1.90
CA MET A 9 4.96 -4.55 1.17
C MET A 9 3.81 -5.23 1.89
N VAL A 10 2.82 -5.67 1.13
CA VAL A 10 1.66 -6.38 1.64
C VAL A 10 1.48 -7.72 0.96
N MET A 11 1.01 -8.69 1.75
CA MET A 11 0.65 -10.00 1.26
C MET A 11 -0.87 -10.10 1.22
N TYR A 12 -1.42 -10.21 0.01
CA TYR A 12 -2.84 -10.47 -0.19
C TYR A 12 -3.16 -11.94 0.12
N LYS A 13 -4.29 -12.14 0.79
CA LYS A 13 -4.87 -13.44 1.09
C LYS A 13 -6.09 -13.65 0.21
N GLU A 14 -6.22 -14.85 -0.33
CA GLU A 14 -7.40 -15.23 -1.09
C GLU A 14 -8.58 -15.48 -0.14
N THR A 15 -9.72 -14.88 -0.47
CA THR A 15 -11.00 -15.08 0.22
C THR A 15 -12.10 -15.29 -0.81
N LYS A 16 -13.33 -15.56 -0.33
CA LYS A 16 -14.51 -15.66 -1.21
C LYS A 16 -14.83 -14.35 -1.95
N GLU A 17 -14.30 -13.22 -1.50
CA GLU A 17 -14.52 -11.90 -2.06
C GLU A 17 -13.38 -11.46 -2.99
N GLY A 18 -12.31 -12.24 -3.07
CA GLY A 18 -11.11 -11.97 -3.88
C GLY A 18 -9.84 -11.88 -3.04
N LEU A 19 -8.83 -11.17 -3.57
CA LEU A 19 -7.55 -10.97 -2.92
C LEU A 19 -7.62 -9.74 -2.00
N VAL A 20 -7.42 -9.94 -0.70
CA VAL A 20 -7.55 -8.88 0.32
C VAL A 20 -6.32 -8.82 1.23
N SER A 21 -5.99 -7.61 1.70
CA SER A 21 -4.95 -7.39 2.71
C SER A 21 -5.55 -6.58 3.84
N ASP A 22 -5.07 -6.82 5.06
CA ASP A 22 -5.37 -5.99 6.21
C ASP A 22 -4.77 -4.57 6.02
N MET A 23 -5.55 -3.57 6.44
CA MET A 23 -5.26 -2.14 6.31
C MET A 23 -5.17 -1.45 7.68
N GLU A 24 -5.23 -2.18 8.79
CA GLU A 24 -5.28 -1.59 10.13
C GLU A 24 -4.11 -0.64 10.43
N TRP A 25 -2.93 -0.92 9.86
CA TRP A 25 -1.75 -0.06 9.97
C TRP A 25 -1.93 1.37 9.41
N LEU A 26 -2.91 1.59 8.52
CA LEU A 26 -3.23 2.93 8.00
C LEU A 26 -3.83 3.84 9.07
N HIS A 27 -4.48 3.28 10.10
CA HIS A 27 -5.00 4.08 11.22
C HIS A 27 -3.87 4.76 11.96
N GLN A 28 -2.85 3.99 12.37
CA GLN A 28 -1.67 4.55 13.05
C GLN A 28 -0.93 5.56 12.17
N ALA A 29 -0.79 5.25 10.87
CA ALA A 29 -0.19 6.20 9.93
C ALA A 29 -0.98 7.52 9.84
N GLY A 30 -2.31 7.45 9.84
CA GLY A 30 -3.16 8.64 9.89
C GLY A 30 -2.96 9.47 11.17
N GLU A 31 -2.85 8.82 12.33
CA GLU A 31 -2.56 9.48 13.62
C GLU A 31 -1.19 10.19 13.60
N ASP A 32 -0.20 9.59 12.95
CA ASP A 32 1.14 10.17 12.76
C ASP A 32 1.16 11.30 11.71
N GLY A 33 0.03 11.61 11.09
CA GLY A 33 -0.13 12.71 10.12
C GLY A 33 0.31 12.37 8.70
N TRP A 34 0.30 11.09 8.31
CA TRP A 34 0.41 10.68 6.92
C TRP A 34 -0.97 10.78 6.24
N GLU A 35 -1.02 11.23 4.98
CA GLU A 35 -2.29 11.69 4.39
C GLU A 35 -2.67 11.04 3.05
N ALA A 36 -1.70 10.81 2.16
CA ALA A 36 -1.99 10.22 0.84
C ALA A 36 -1.56 8.76 0.83
N VAL A 37 -2.42 7.84 0.41
CA VAL A 37 -2.14 6.42 0.28
C VAL A 37 -2.34 5.98 -1.17
N ALA A 38 -1.37 5.26 -1.72
CA ALA A 38 -1.50 4.52 -2.99
C ALA A 38 -1.36 3.02 -2.70
N ALA A 39 -2.15 2.21 -3.39
CA ALA A 39 -2.04 0.75 -3.35
C ALA A 39 -1.77 0.21 -4.75
N THR A 40 -0.76 -0.65 -4.89
CA THR A 40 -0.37 -1.24 -6.16
C THR A 40 -0.26 -2.75 -5.98
N PRO A 41 -1.16 -3.55 -6.57
CA PRO A 41 -0.99 -5.00 -6.60
C PRO A 41 0.16 -5.37 -7.52
N LEU A 42 1.05 -6.25 -7.08
CA LEU A 42 2.09 -6.84 -7.90
C LEU A 42 1.54 -8.10 -8.55
N ILE A 43 1.17 -7.97 -9.81
CA ILE A 43 0.65 -9.06 -10.63
C ILE A 43 1.81 -9.60 -11.46
N ALA A 44 2.38 -10.73 -11.04
CA ALA A 44 3.37 -11.47 -11.81
C ALA A 44 2.70 -12.67 -12.49
N PRO A 45 2.44 -12.62 -13.81
CA PRO A 45 1.95 -13.79 -14.53
C PRO A 45 3.07 -14.84 -14.68
N ASN A 46 2.73 -16.12 -14.53
CA ASN A 46 3.64 -17.20 -14.93
C ASN A 46 3.72 -17.32 -16.47
N ARG A 47 4.46 -18.31 -16.96
CA ARG A 47 4.59 -18.60 -18.40
C ARG A 47 3.26 -18.90 -19.11
N ASP A 48 2.23 -19.31 -18.36
CA ASP A 48 0.90 -19.62 -18.86
C ASP A 48 -0.05 -18.39 -18.83
N GLY A 49 0.46 -17.22 -18.41
CA GLY A 49 -0.33 -15.99 -18.28
C GLY A 49 -1.19 -15.93 -17.02
N ILE A 50 -1.03 -16.88 -16.09
CA ILE A 50 -1.79 -16.92 -14.84
C ILE A 50 -1.12 -15.99 -13.83
N ALA A 51 -1.86 -14.97 -13.42
CA ALA A 51 -1.48 -14.01 -12.39
C ALA A 51 -1.54 -14.65 -10.99
N TYR A 52 -0.38 -14.80 -10.33
CA TYR A 52 -0.30 -15.14 -8.91
C TYR A 52 -0.09 -13.88 -8.09
N GLY A 53 -1.08 -12.98 -8.09
CA GLY A 53 -0.99 -11.71 -7.37
C GLY A 53 -1.19 -11.91 -5.87
N THR A 54 -0.15 -12.29 -5.12
CA THR A 54 -0.23 -12.37 -3.64
C THR A 54 0.55 -11.26 -2.96
N VAL A 55 1.27 -10.42 -3.71
CA VAL A 55 2.10 -9.33 -3.17
C VAL A 55 1.57 -8.00 -3.69
N GLY A 56 1.73 -6.95 -2.91
CA GLY A 56 1.50 -5.57 -3.32
C GLY A 56 2.36 -4.59 -2.55
N LEU A 57 2.18 -3.33 -2.88
CA LEU A 57 2.81 -2.20 -2.22
C LEU A 57 1.73 -1.22 -1.78
N HIS A 58 1.83 -0.76 -0.55
CA HIS A 58 1.19 0.47 -0.12
C HIS A 58 2.25 1.56 0.05
N VAL A 59 2.00 2.73 -0.53
CA VAL A 59 2.87 3.89 -0.40
C VAL A 59 2.08 5.00 0.26
N ILE A 60 2.65 5.65 1.26
CA ILE A 60 2.03 6.80 1.90
C ILE A 60 2.93 8.02 1.93
N LEU A 61 2.32 9.21 1.85
CA LEU A 61 3.02 10.49 1.83
C LEU A 61 2.60 11.37 2.99
N LYS A 62 3.57 12.06 3.57
CA LYS A 62 3.37 13.09 4.58
C LYS A 62 3.86 14.43 4.04
N ARG A 63 2.96 15.41 4.04
CA ARG A 63 3.30 16.78 3.70
C ARG A 63 4.05 17.41 4.86
N GLN A 64 5.28 17.88 4.62
CA GLN A 64 5.93 18.73 5.59
C GLN A 64 5.14 20.03 5.75
N LYS A 65 4.78 20.37 6.99
CA LYS A 65 4.21 21.69 7.28
C LYS A 65 5.23 22.73 6.81
N LYS A 66 4.82 23.66 5.96
CA LYS A 66 5.63 24.86 5.70
C LYS A 66 5.79 25.57 7.04
N VAL A 67 6.98 25.54 7.61
CA VAL A 67 7.37 26.48 8.66
C VAL A 67 7.55 27.81 7.93
N LEU A 68 6.55 28.68 8.05
CA LEU A 68 6.58 30.05 7.54
C LEU A 68 7.37 30.94 8.51
#